data_AF-R7TGT9-F1
#
_entry.id   AF-R7TGT9-F1
#
_cell.length_a   1.000
_cell.length_b   1.000
_cell.length_c   1.000
_cell.angle_alpha   90.00
_cell.angle_beta   90.00
_cell.angle_gamma   90.00
#
_symmetry.space_group_name_H-M   'P 1'
#
loop_
_entity.id
_entity.type
_entity.pdbx_description
1 polymer ?
#
loop_
_entity_poly.entity_id
_entity_poly.type
_entity_poly.pdbx_seq_one_letter_code
_entity_poly.pdbx_strand_id
1 'polypeptide(L)' 'MAKETTVRARIDESLKQEAEEILHQLGLTTSQAINLYFSQIILRRGMPFDVRLPEETAEKS' A
#
# COMPACT_ATOMS: atom_id res chain seq x y z
N MET A 1 -25.84 6.77 7.78
CA MET A 1 -24.82 7.57 7.06
C MET A 1 -23.47 7.12 7.57
N ALA A 2 -22.62 6.54 6.72
CA ALA A 2 -21.26 6.20 7.12
C ALA A 2 -20.49 7.52 7.37
N LYS A 3 -19.78 7.64 8.49
CA LYS A 3 -18.90 8.79 8.70
C LYS A 3 -17.69 8.61 7.79
N GLU A 4 -17.66 9.35 6.70
CA GLU A 4 -16.49 9.44 5.83
C GLU A 4 -15.44 10.30 6.51
N THR A 5 -14.19 9.83 6.53
CA THR A 5 -13.04 10.59 7.04
C THR A 5 -11.96 10.62 5.97
N THR A 6 -11.21 11.72 5.89
CA THR A 6 -10.17 11.87 4.88
C THR A 6 -8.84 11.29 5.38
N VAL A 7 -8.22 10.44 4.58
CA VAL A 7 -6.82 10.00 4.79
C VAL A 7 -5.90 10.92 3.99
N ARG A 8 -4.89 11.50 4.64
CA ARG A 8 -3.86 12.33 4.01
C ARG A 8 -2.48 11.83 4.42
N ALA A 9 -1.61 11.58 3.44
CA ALA A 9 -0.22 11.20 3.66
C ALA A 9 0.68 11.99 2.71
N ARG A 10 1.90 12.29 3.14
CA ARG A 10 2.95 12.81 2.26
C ARG A 10 3.65 11.62 1.63
N ILE A 11 3.77 11.65 0.31
CA ILE A 11 4.48 10.64 -0.48
C ILE A 11 5.35 11.34 -1.50
N ASP A 12 6.40 10.66 -1.95
CA ASP A 12 7.19 11.13 -3.07
C ASP A 12 6.36 11.18 -4.35
N GLU A 13 6.60 12.19 -5.20
CA GLU A 13 5.84 12.41 -6.43
C GLU A 13 6.07 11.29 -7.45
N SER A 14 7.32 10.81 -7.60
CA SER A 14 7.63 9.72 -8.51
C SER A 14 6.98 8.41 -8.08
N LEU A 15 7.02 8.13 -6.77
CA LEU A 15 6.35 6.96 -6.18
C LEU A 15 4.83 7.01 -6.41
N LYS A 16 4.22 8.20 -6.25
CA LYS A 16 2.80 8.39 -6.52
C LYS A 16 2.47 8.06 -7.97
N GLN A 17 3.23 8.63 -8.91
CA GLN A 17 2.95 8.49 -10.33
C GLN A 17 3.07 7.04 -10.79
N GLU A 18 4.13 6.35 -10.40
CA GLU A 18 4.33 4.94 -10.73
C GLU A 18 3.21 4.05 -10.14
N ALA A 19 2.83 4.29 -8.88
CA ALA A 19 1.73 3.56 -8.27
C ALA A 19 0.40 3.84 -8.98
N GLU A 20 0.11 5.08 -9.37
CA GLU A 20 -1.11 5.44 -10.10
C GLU A 20 -1.19 4.77 -11.48
N GLU A 21 -0.08 4.68 -12.19
CA GLU A 21 -0.01 3.97 -13.48
C GLU A 21 -0.33 2.48 -13.33
N ILE A 22 0.27 1.81 -12.34
CA ILE A 22 0.01 0.40 -12.04
C ILE A 22 -1.45 0.20 -11.64
N LEU A 23 -1.97 1.02 -10.73
CA LEU A 23 -3.36 0.94 -10.28
C LEU A 23 -4.35 1.16 -11.42
N HIS A 24 -4.06 2.10 -12.32
CA HIS A 24 -4.88 2.35 -13.50
C HIS A 24 -4.93 1.13 -14.44
N GLN A 25 -3.80 0.45 -14.66
CA GLN A 25 -3.77 -0.79 -15.44
C GLN A 25 -4.58 -1.91 -14.78
N LEU A 26 -4.67 -1.92 -13.45
CA LEU A 26 -5.51 -2.84 -12.68
C LEU A 26 -6.98 -2.41 -12.61
N GLY A 27 -7.36 -1.27 -13.21
CA GLY A 27 -8.72 -0.73 -13.16
C GLY A 27 -9.11 -0.15 -11.80
N LEU A 28 -8.12 0.26 -11.00
CA LEU A 28 -8.30 0.78 -9.64
C LEU A 28 -7.91 2.25 -9.57
N THR A 29 -8.65 2.99 -8.75
CA THR A 29 -8.26 4.33 -8.30
C THR A 29 -7.39 4.26 -7.05
N THR A 30 -6.60 5.30 -6.79
CA THR A 30 -5.78 5.42 -5.57
C THR A 30 -6.62 5.27 -4.30
N SER A 31 -7.80 5.88 -4.25
CA SER A 31 -8.72 5.78 -3.11
C SER A 31 -9.22 4.35 -2.88
N GLN A 32 -9.52 3.60 -3.95
CA GLN A 32 -9.91 2.20 -3.84
C GLN A 32 -8.75 1.35 -3.32
N ALA A 33 -7.54 1.56 -3.82
CA ALA A 33 -6.35 0.87 -3.35
C ALA A 33 -6.09 1.12 -1.85
N ILE A 34 -6.21 2.36 -1.39
CA ILE A 34 -6.10 2.72 0.03
C ILE A 34 -7.16 2.01 0.87
N ASN A 35 -8.42 1.98 0.42
CA ASN A 35 -9.49 1.27 1.13
C ASN A 35 -9.24 -0.25 1.20
N LEU A 36 -8.73 -0.85 0.11
CA LEU A 36 -8.33 -2.27 0.08
C LEU A 36 -7.18 -2.55 1.05
N TYR A 37 -6.20 -1.65 1.13
CA TYR A 37 -5.09 -1.75 2.07
C TYR A 37 -5.59 -1.78 3.52
N PHE A 38 -6.46 -0.84 3.92
CA PHE A 38 -7.07 -0.85 5.25
C PHE A 38 -7.91 -2.11 5.51
N SER A 39 -8.66 -2.57 4.51
CA SER A 39 -9.45 -3.79 4.61
C SER A 39 -8.58 -5.02 4.86
N GLN A 40 -7.42 -5.11 4.19
CA GLN A 40 -6.46 -6.20 4.42
C GLN A 40 -5.83 -6.14 5.80
N ILE A 41 -5.53 -4.94 6.32
CA ILE A 41 -5.02 -4.79 7.70
C ILE A 41 -6.01 -5.36 8.71
N ILE A 42 -7.29 -5.02 8.56
CA ILE A 42 -8.37 -5.49 9.45
C ILE A 42 -8.50 -7.01 9.34
N LEU A 43 -8.54 -7.54 8.12
CA LEU A 43 -8.72 -8.98 7.87
C LEU A 43 -7.57 -9.81 8.46
N ARG A 44 -6.33 -9.35 8.29
CA ARG A 44 -5.12 -10.08 8.72
C ARG A 44 -4.71 -9.79 10.16
N ARG A 45 -5.30 -8.78 10.80
CA ARG A 45 -4.84 -8.21 12.09
C ARG A 45 -3.34 -7.90 12.07
N GLY A 46 -2.86 -7.36 10.96
CA GLY A 46 -1.44 -7.14 10.70
C GLY A 46 -1.22 -6.46 9.35
N MET A 47 0.04 -6.22 8.97
CA MET A 47 0.36 -5.61 7.68
C MET A 47 0.04 -6.58 6.53
N PRO A 48 -0.44 -6.08 5.38
CA PRO A 48 -0.81 -6.93 4.24
C PRO A 48 0.39 -7.54 3.50
N PHE A 49 1.57 -7.00 3.76
CA PHE A 49 2.85 -7.51 3.33
C PHE A 49 3.71 -7.84 4.55
N ASP A 50 4.65 -8.77 4.36
CA ASP A 50 5.58 -9.17 5.40
C ASP A 50 6.56 -8.02 5.68
N VAL A 51 6.46 -7.40 6.85
CA VAL A 51 7.38 -6.34 7.26
C VAL A 51 8.60 -7.01 7.87
N ARG A 52 9.52 -7.40 7.01
CA ARG A 52 10.82 -7.94 7.41
C ARG A 52 11.90 -6.95 7.00
N LEU A 53 12.95 -6.86 7.81
CA LEU A 53 14.18 -6.30 7.31
C LEU A 53 14.61 -7.15 6.10
N PRO A 54 15.15 -6.55 5.03
CA PRO A 54 15.78 -7.36 4.01
C PRO A 54 16.81 -8.22 4.73
N GLU A 55 16.65 -9.54 4.68
CA GLU A 55 17.70 -10.46 5.09
C GLU A 55 18.93 -9.98 4.33
N GLU A 56 19.99 -9.56 5.04
CA GLU A 56 21.28 -9.39 4.40
C GLU A 56 21.52 -10.73 3.73
N THR A 57 21.45 -10.76 2.39
CA THR A 57 21.88 -11.92 1.65
C THR A 57 23.29 -12.14 2.12
N ALA A 58 23.49 -13.11 3.01
CA ALA A 58 24.80 -13.57 3.41
C ALA A 58 25.39 -14.33 2.22
N GLU A 59 25.59 -13.61 1.11
CA GLU A 59 26.60 -13.93 0.13
C GLU A 59 27.95 -13.65 0.82
N LYS A 60 28.41 -14.64 1.60
CA LYS A 60 29.82 -15.02 1.79
C LYS A 60 29.95 -16.06 2.88
N SER A 61 30.03 -17.33 2.49
CA SER A 61 31.28 -18.14 2.46
C SER A 61 30.95 -19.62 2.32
#